data_AF-A0A8J3P4S5-F1
#
_entry.id   AF-A0A8J3P4S5-F1
#
_cell.length_a   1.000
_cell.length_b   1.000
_cell.length_c   1.000
_cell.angle_alpha   90.00
_cell.angle_beta   90.00
_cell.angle_gamma   90.00
#
_symmetry.space_group_name_H-M   'P 1'
#
loop_
_entity.id
_entity.type
_entity.pdbx_description
1 polymer ?
#
loop_
_entity_poly.entity_id
_entity_poly.type
_entity_poly.pdbx_seq_one_letter_code
_entity_poly.pdbx_strand_id
1 'polypeptide(L)'
;MPALPSSLLNPIWVEFAALLPQRPEFDPTHPLGCHRRRIPDRVVFEHIIDALVHGSGYERIATTGCSDRTIRRRLKLWAPDGIGQKVHALALAAYDQMIGLSLQDLSVDGAITKRPAAANGPGARRWTGAKAA
;
A
#
# COMPACT_ATOMS: atom_id res chain seq x y z
N MET A 1 -0.04 -19.04 4.89
CA MET A 1 0.37 -17.71 4.38
C MET A 1 1.21 -17.07 5.47
N PRO A 2 2.45 -16.62 5.19
CA PRO A 2 3.27 -16.05 6.25
C PRO A 2 2.68 -14.70 6.66
N ALA A 3 2.28 -14.59 7.92
CA ALA A 3 1.94 -13.30 8.51
C ALA A 3 3.20 -12.43 8.55
N LEU A 4 3.05 -11.13 8.33
CA LEU A 4 4.15 -10.19 8.54
C LEU A 4 4.60 -10.33 10.02
N PRO A 5 5.89 -10.54 10.30
CA PRO A 5 6.33 -10.69 11.69
C PRO A 5 5.98 -9.45 12.50
N SER A 6 5.59 -9.66 13.76
CA SER A 6 5.17 -8.57 14.66
C SER A 6 6.27 -7.52 14.87
N SER A 7 7.54 -7.91 14.71
CA SER A 7 8.70 -7.02 14.73
C SER A 7 8.70 -5.97 13.62
N LEU A 8 8.03 -6.23 12.49
CA LEU A 8 7.83 -5.24 11.42
C LEU A 8 6.46 -4.56 11.53
N LEU A 9 5.41 -5.31 11.89
CA LEU A 9 4.05 -4.79 11.91
C LEU A 9 3.86 -3.72 12.99
N ASN A 10 4.40 -3.95 14.19
CA ASN A 10 4.19 -3.06 15.32
C ASN A 10 4.85 -1.68 15.14
N PRO A 11 6.12 -1.56 14.70
CA PRO A 11 6.72 -0.25 14.43
C PRO A 11 5.95 0.54 13.37
N ILE A 12 5.55 -0.10 12.27
CA ILE A 12 4.77 0.56 11.22
C ILE A 12 3.42 1.02 11.78
N TRP A 13 2.78 0.22 12.64
CA TRP A 13 1.54 0.63 13.30
C TRP A 13 1.74 1.86 14.19
N VAL A 14 2.85 1.99 14.91
CA VAL A 14 3.13 3.16 15.76
C VAL A 14 3.23 4.43 14.90
N GLU A 15 4.02 4.39 13.82
CA GLU A 15 4.14 5.51 12.88
C GLU A 15 2.81 5.86 12.22
N PHE A 16 2.06 4.83 11.80
CA PHE A 16 0.74 5.00 11.21
C PHE A 16 -0.25 5.65 12.19
N ALA A 17 -0.31 5.15 13.43
CA ALA A 17 -1.24 5.63 14.45
C ALA A 17 -0.95 7.08 14.87
N ALA A 18 0.32 7.49 14.88
CA ALA A 18 0.71 8.87 15.16
C ALA A 18 0.18 9.87 14.10
N LEU A 19 -0.06 9.40 12.87
CA LEU A 19 -0.58 10.22 11.77
C LEU A 19 -2.12 10.24 11.70
N LEU A 20 -2.80 9.41 12.50
CA LEU A 20 -4.26 9.34 12.46
C LEU A 20 -4.91 10.56 13.12
N PRO A 21 -5.95 11.14 12.49
CA PRO A 21 -6.75 12.16 13.16
C PRO A 21 -7.49 11.55 14.36
N GLN A 22 -7.55 12.29 15.47
CA GLN A 22 -8.37 11.87 16.61
C GLN A 22 -9.84 11.78 16.18
N ARG A 23 -10.47 10.63 16.42
CA ARG A 23 -11.89 10.43 16.15
C ARG A 23 -12.57 9.67 17.29
N PRO A 24 -13.83 10.02 17.62
CA PRO A 24 -14.57 9.35 18.69
C PRO A 24 -14.87 7.87 18.34
N GLU A 25 -14.97 7.04 19.38
CA GLU A 25 -15.33 5.62 19.27
C GLU A 25 -16.77 5.42 18.76
N PHE A 26 -17.64 6.37 19.09
CA PHE A 26 -19.02 6.44 18.63
C PHE A 26 -19.17 7.56 17.60
N ASP A 27 -20.16 7.41 16.72
CA ASP A 27 -20.51 8.49 15.80
C ASP A 27 -20.98 9.71 16.60
N PRO A 28 -20.42 10.91 16.38
CA PRO A 28 -20.77 12.11 17.14
C PRO A 28 -22.24 12.53 16.96
N THR A 29 -22.92 12.04 15.91
CA THR A 29 -24.36 12.25 15.69
C THR A 29 -25.25 11.37 16.57
N HIS A 30 -24.67 10.41 17.31
CA HIS A 30 -25.40 9.41 18.09
C HIS A 30 -24.96 9.40 19.57
N PRO A 31 -25.42 10.39 20.38
CA PRO A 31 -24.90 10.66 21.72
C PRO A 31 -25.21 9.56 22.75
N LEU A 32 -26.23 8.73 22.51
CA LEU A 32 -26.64 7.67 23.45
C LEU A 32 -25.70 6.45 23.44
N GLY A 33 -24.75 6.36 22.51
CA GLY A 33 -23.76 5.26 22.48
C GLY A 33 -24.35 3.86 22.20
N CYS A 34 -25.65 3.74 21.96
CA CYS A 34 -26.33 2.46 21.68
C CYS A 34 -26.07 1.93 20.26
N HIS A 35 -25.33 2.69 19.43
CA HIS A 35 -25.01 2.29 18.07
C HIS A 35 -23.74 1.45 18.02
N ARG A 36 -23.57 0.74 16.89
CA ARG A 36 -22.40 -0.09 16.64
C ARG A 36 -21.13 0.76 16.73
N ARG A 37 -20.25 0.37 17.65
CA ARG A 37 -18.92 0.98 17.83
C ARG A 37 -18.14 1.01 16.53
N ARG A 38 -17.35 2.07 16.34
CA ARG A 38 -16.43 2.18 15.22
C ARG A 38 -15.37 1.09 15.34
N ILE A 39 -15.16 0.34 14.26
CA ILE A 39 -14.07 -0.65 14.19
C ILE A 39 -12.74 0.08 14.45
N PRO A 40 -11.89 -0.42 15.37
CA PRO A 40 -10.59 0.18 15.67
C PRO A 40 -9.74 0.34 14.41
N ASP A 41 -9.02 1.45 14.32
CA ASP A 41 -8.15 1.71 13.16
C ASP A 41 -7.07 0.65 12.99
N ARG A 42 -6.60 0.05 14.10
CA ARG A 42 -5.64 -1.06 14.10
C ARG A 42 -6.13 -2.27 13.32
N VAL A 43 -7.37 -2.68 13.57
CA VAL A 43 -7.96 -3.83 12.88
C VAL A 43 -8.02 -3.57 11.37
N VAL A 44 -8.44 -2.36 10.98
CA VAL A 44 -8.51 -2.00 9.55
C VAL A 44 -7.12 -1.95 8.93
N PHE A 45 -6.14 -1.41 9.64
CA PHE A 45 -4.74 -1.37 9.22
C PHE A 45 -4.18 -2.77 9.00
N GLU A 46 -4.38 -3.70 9.93
CA GLU A 46 -3.92 -5.09 9.79
C GLU A 46 -4.53 -5.77 8.55
N HIS A 47 -5.83 -5.57 8.27
CA HIS A 47 -6.45 -6.09 7.04
C HIS A 47 -5.88 -5.48 5.76
N ILE A 48 -5.43 -4.21 5.82
CA ILE A 48 -4.77 -3.57 4.67
C ILE A 48 -3.39 -4.20 4.44
N ILE A 49 -2.61 -4.42 5.51
CA ILE A 49 -1.32 -5.10 5.40
C ILE A 49 -1.49 -6.52 4.88
N ASP A 50 -2.48 -7.26 5.38
CA ASP A 50 -2.78 -8.61 4.89
C ASP A 50 -3.13 -8.62 3.40
N ALA A 51 -3.94 -7.65 2.93
CA ALA A 51 -4.25 -7.51 1.52
C ALA A 51 -2.99 -7.23 0.67
N LEU A 52 -2.07 -6.39 1.16
CA LEU A 52 -0.81 -6.06 0.48
C LEU A 52 0.15 -7.26 0.45
N VAL A 53 0.31 -7.96 1.57
CA VAL A 53 1.20 -9.14 1.68
C VAL A 53 0.66 -10.31 0.88
N HIS A 54 -0.65 -10.54 0.92
CA HIS A 54 -1.30 -11.65 0.22
C HIS A 54 -1.54 -11.37 -1.27
N GLY A 55 -1.57 -10.09 -1.68
CA GLY A 55 -1.91 -9.67 -3.05
C GLY A 55 -3.38 -9.92 -3.42
N SER A 56 -4.26 -10.05 -2.43
CA SER A 56 -5.70 -10.31 -2.64
C SER A 56 -6.55 -9.05 -2.48
N GLY A 57 -7.71 -9.05 -3.14
CA GLY A 57 -8.71 -8.02 -2.92
C GLY A 57 -9.28 -8.04 -1.49
N TYR A 58 -9.75 -6.89 -1.03
CA TYR A 58 -10.26 -6.71 0.34
C TYR A 58 -11.43 -7.62 0.67
N GLU A 59 -12.21 -8.05 -0.31
CA GLU A 59 -13.33 -9.00 -0.15
C GLU A 59 -12.87 -10.38 0.34
N ARG A 60 -11.63 -10.78 0.04
CA ARG A 60 -11.06 -12.05 0.51
C ARG A 60 -10.41 -11.95 1.89
N ILE A 61 -10.04 -10.75 2.30
CA ILE A 61 -9.41 -10.46 3.60
C ILE A 61 -10.45 -10.06 4.66
N ALA A 62 -11.61 -9.57 4.22
CA ALA A 62 -12.69 -9.15 5.09
C ALA A 62 -13.07 -10.26 6.09
N THR A 63 -13.27 -9.85 7.34
CA THR A 63 -13.68 -10.73 8.43
C THR A 63 -15.11 -10.39 8.87
N THR A 64 -15.72 -11.25 9.69
CA THR A 64 -17.02 -10.96 10.33
C THR A 64 -17.00 -9.64 11.12
N GLY A 65 -15.84 -9.27 11.66
CA GLY A 65 -15.61 -8.03 12.38
C GLY A 65 -15.38 -6.81 11.49
N CYS A 66 -14.81 -6.98 10.29
CA CYS A 66 -14.47 -5.89 9.37
C CYS A 66 -14.76 -6.24 7.91
N SER A 67 -15.81 -5.61 7.35
CA SER A 67 -16.15 -5.79 5.93
C SER A 67 -15.19 -5.03 5.00
N ASP A 68 -15.07 -5.53 3.77
CA ASP A 68 -14.32 -4.91 2.68
C ASP A 68 -14.75 -3.44 2.44
N ARG A 69 -16.05 -3.16 2.52
CA ARG A 69 -16.62 -1.81 2.42
C ARG A 69 -16.11 -0.91 3.54
N THR A 70 -15.90 -1.45 4.73
CA THR A 70 -15.33 -0.69 5.84
C THR A 70 -13.86 -0.36 5.61
N ILE A 71 -13.08 -1.32 5.11
CA ILE A 71 -11.67 -1.12 4.74
C ILE A 71 -11.56 -0.01 3.68
N ARG A 72 -12.29 -0.14 2.58
CA ARG A 72 -12.31 0.85 1.49
C ARG A 72 -12.77 2.23 1.96
N ARG A 73 -13.80 2.30 2.81
CA ARG A 73 -14.27 3.56 3.40
C ARG A 73 -13.19 4.20 4.25
N ARG A 74 -12.46 3.41 5.06
CA ARG A 74 -11.42 3.92 5.94
C ARG A 74 -10.23 4.46 5.15
N LEU A 75 -9.79 3.75 4.11
CA LEU A 75 -8.78 4.24 3.17
C LEU A 75 -9.18 5.56 2.53
N LYS A 76 -10.42 5.70 2.05
CA LYS A 76 -10.93 6.97 1.50
C LYS A 76 -10.94 8.11 2.52
N LEU A 77 -11.14 7.80 3.80
CA LEU A 77 -11.10 8.80 4.88
C LEU A 77 -9.68 9.26 5.21
N TRP A 78 -8.68 8.40 5.02
CA TRP A 78 -7.27 8.70 5.30
C TRP A 78 -6.52 9.28 4.10
N ALA A 79 -7.00 9.01 2.89
CA ALA A 79 -6.34 9.44 1.66
C ALA A 79 -6.16 10.97 1.55
N PRO A 80 -7.13 11.83 1.91
CA PRO A 80 -6.94 13.28 1.87
C PRO A 80 -5.82 13.78 2.78
N ASP A 81 -5.60 13.10 3.91
CA ASP A 81 -4.56 13.46 4.90
C ASP A 81 -3.16 13.01 4.46
N GLY A 82 -3.05 12.32 3.32
CA GLY A 82 -1.79 11.83 2.76
C GLY A 82 -1.09 10.77 3.62
N ILE A 83 -1.84 10.07 4.49
CA ILE A 83 -1.27 9.16 5.49
C ILE A 83 -0.46 8.03 4.82
N GLY A 84 -0.99 7.46 3.73
CA GLY A 84 -0.30 6.40 3.00
C GLY A 84 1.08 6.83 2.48
N GLN A 85 1.16 8.03 1.89
CA GLN A 85 2.41 8.59 1.37
C GLN A 85 3.42 8.86 2.48
N LYS A 86 2.96 9.41 3.61
CA LYS A 86 3.81 9.69 4.79
C LYS A 86 4.39 8.41 5.37
N VAL A 87 3.54 7.39 5.58
CA VAL A 87 3.96 6.09 6.12
C VAL A 87 4.93 5.40 5.17
N HIS A 88 4.68 5.45 3.86
CA HIS A 88 5.58 4.91 2.86
C HIS A 88 6.96 5.58 2.90
N ALA A 89 7.01 6.92 3.00
CA ALA A 89 8.27 7.66 3.12
C ALA A 89 9.02 7.30 4.42
N LEU A 90 8.33 7.20 5.56
CA LEU A 90 8.92 6.79 6.84
C LEU A 90 9.47 5.36 6.77
N ALA A 91 8.71 4.44 6.20
CA ALA A 91 9.15 3.06 6.02
C ALA A 91 10.40 3.01 5.13
N LEU A 92 10.41 3.73 4.01
CA LEU A 92 11.55 3.78 3.09
C LEU A 92 12.81 4.33 3.76
N ALA A 93 12.68 5.40 4.55
CA ALA A 93 13.80 5.96 5.31
C ALA A 93 14.34 4.97 6.36
N ALA A 94 13.45 4.27 7.08
CA ALA A 94 13.85 3.24 8.03
C ALA A 94 14.57 2.07 7.34
N TYR A 95 14.05 1.62 6.19
CA TYR A 95 14.69 0.57 5.40
C TYR A 95 16.07 1.00 4.87
N ASP A 96 16.19 2.24 4.37
CA ASP A 96 17.47 2.77 3.91
C ASP A 96 18.48 2.87 5.05
N GLN A 97 18.06 3.30 6.24
CA GLN A 97 18.93 3.32 7.42
C GLN A 97 19.38 1.92 7.85
N MET A 98 18.49 0.91 7.77
CA MET A 98 18.78 -0.44 8.23
C MET A 98 19.60 -1.27 7.24
N ILE A 99 19.34 -1.13 5.94
CA ILE A 99 19.87 -2.01 4.88
C ILE A 99 20.81 -1.25 3.94
N GLY A 100 20.67 0.06 3.80
CA GLY A 100 21.38 0.87 2.80
C GLY A 100 20.83 0.63 1.39
N LEU A 101 19.68 1.23 1.08
CA LEU A 101 19.00 1.04 -0.21
C LEU A 101 19.68 1.81 -1.35
N SER A 102 20.53 2.79 -1.04
CA SER A 102 21.31 3.59 -2.02
C SER A 102 20.45 4.12 -3.17
N LEU A 103 19.27 4.65 -2.83
CA LEU A 103 18.24 5.05 -3.78
C LEU A 103 18.68 6.17 -4.74
N GLN A 104 19.75 6.89 -4.41
CA GLN A 104 20.34 7.93 -5.26
C GLN A 104 20.94 7.41 -6.58
N ASP A 105 21.34 6.14 -6.63
CA ASP A 105 21.98 5.51 -7.79
C ASP A 105 21.08 4.48 -8.49
N LEU A 106 19.77 4.51 -8.20
CA LEU A 106 18.81 3.54 -8.75
C LEU A 106 18.33 3.95 -10.14
N SER A 107 18.47 3.06 -11.12
CA SER A 107 17.87 3.25 -12.45
C SER A 107 16.34 3.24 -12.36
N VAL A 108 15.71 4.34 -12.80
CA VAL A 108 14.25 4.54 -12.71
C VAL A 108 13.48 3.61 -13.67
N ASP A 109 14.02 3.36 -14.85
CA ASP A 109 13.40 2.51 -15.87
C ASP A 109 14.05 1.12 -15.90
N GLY A 110 14.09 0.44 -14.75
CA GLY A 110 14.57 -0.95 -14.62
C GLY A 110 13.78 -1.98 -15.44
N ALA A 111 13.15 -1.58 -16.55
CA ALA A 111 12.51 -2.40 -17.53
C ALA A 111 13.51 -3.37 -18.18
N ILE A 112 13.61 -4.56 -17.59
CA ILE A 112 14.21 -5.73 -18.24
C ILE A 112 13.20 -6.26 -19.25
N THR A 113 13.01 -5.52 -20.35
CA THR A 113 12.17 -6.00 -21.45
C THR A 113 12.98 -6.96 -22.30
N LYS A 114 12.40 -8.12 -22.61
CA LYS A 114 12.93 -9.00 -23.65
C LYS A 114 13.01 -8.17 -24.93
N ARG A 115 14.22 -8.04 -25.50
CA ARG A 115 14.40 -7.42 -26.82
C ARG A 115 13.38 -8.03 -27.79
N PRO A 116 12.61 -7.22 -28.55
CA PRO A 116 11.70 -7.77 -29.54
C PRO A 116 12.50 -8.74 -30.41
N ALA A 117 12.02 -9.98 -30.52
CA ALA A 117 12.64 -10.95 -31.41
C ALA A 117 12.63 -10.33 -32.81
N ALA A 118 13.79 -10.33 -33.48
CA ALA A 118 13.83 -9.93 -34.87
C ALA A 118 12.83 -10.81 -35.63
N ALA A 119 11.79 -10.20 -36.18
CA ALA A 119 10.84 -10.93 -37.01
C ALA A 119 11.59 -11.41 -38.26
N ASN A 120 11.83 -12.72 -38.37
CA ASN A 120 12.31 -13.35 -39.59
C ASN A 120 11.11 -14.01 -40.26
N GLY A 121 10.38 -13.25 -41.06
CA GLY A 121 9.21 -13.76 -41.79
C GLY A 121 8.66 -12.73 -42.78
N PRO A 122 7.86 -13.16 -43.76
CA PRO A 122 7.20 -12.26 -44.70
C PRO A 122 6.27 -11.32 -43.90
N GLY A 123 6.61 -10.04 -43.83
CA GLY A 123 5.92 -9.03 -43.00
C GLY A 123 6.81 -8.32 -41.98
N ALA A 124 8.09 -8.68 -41.86
CA ALA A 124 9.06 -7.96 -41.05
C ALA A 124 9.24 -6.52 -41.56
N ARG A 125 8.77 -5.52 -40.80
CA ARG A 125 9.05 -4.10 -41.12
C ARG A 125 10.52 -3.81 -40.84
N ARG A 126 11.21 -3.28 -41.85
CA ARG A 126 12.58 -2.76 -41.74
C ARG A 126 12.60 -1.68 -40.66
N TRP A 127 13.52 -1.80 -39.70
CA TRP A 127 13.73 -0.80 -38.67
C TRP A 127 14.19 0.51 -39.32
N THR A 128 13.42 1.59 -39.17
CA THR A 128 13.70 2.93 -39.74
C THR A 128 14.16 3.94 -38.68
N GLY A 129 14.79 3.47 -37.60
CA GLY A 129 15.42 4.38 -36.63
C GLY A 129 16.41 5.29 -37.35
N ALA A 130 16.11 6.58 -37.39
CA ALA A 130 16.97 7.60 -37.95
C ALA A 130 18.32 7.59 -37.21
N LYS A 131 19.42 7.53 -37.97
CA LYS A 131 20.74 7.88 -37.44
C LYS A 131 20.73 9.38 -37.16
N ALA A 132 20.60 9.76 -35.90
CA ALA A 132 21.07 11.08 -35.48
C ALA A 132 22.60 11.07 -35.58
N ALA A 133 23.14 12.10 -36.25
CA ALA A 133 24.56 12.35 -36.46
C ALA A 133 25.28 12.71 -35.15
#